data_AF-A0A2S5QXV6-F1
#
_entry.id   AF-A0A2S5QXV6-F1
#
_cell.length_a   1.000
_cell.length_b   1.000
_cell.length_c   1.000
_cell.angle_alpha   90.00
_cell.angle_beta   90.00
_cell.angle_gamma   90.00
#
_symmetry.space_group_name_H-M   'P 1'
#
loop_
_entity.id
_entity.type
_entity.pdbx_description
1 polymer ?
#
loop_
_entity_poly.entity_id
_entity_poly.type
_entity_poly.pdbx_seq_one_letter_code
_entity_poly.pdbx_strand_id
1 'polypeptide(L)'
;MSTQFLNTLLVSEIPEVVEAAQRAQQITARYEAEELTADEFKELIDDLVNIDRIDRSMITVEAFREIKQAFDIIMTLKSITSLL
;
A
#
# COMPACT_ATOMS: atom_id res chain seq x y z
N MET A 1 -0.34 14.08 -3.04
CA MET A 1 -0.46 13.27 -4.29
C MET A 1 -0.63 11.78 -4.00
N SER A 2 -0.15 11.24 -2.88
CA SER A 2 -0.23 9.83 -2.49
C SER A 2 -1.64 9.29 -2.19
N THR A 3 -2.53 10.07 -1.58
CA THR A 3 -3.88 9.65 -1.19
C THR A 3 -4.86 9.47 -2.35
N GLN A 4 -4.69 10.20 -3.45
CA GLN A 4 -5.57 10.10 -4.63
C GLN A 4 -5.44 8.74 -5.35
N PHE A 5 -4.25 8.15 -5.36
CA PHE A 5 -4.02 6.86 -6.01
C PHE A 5 -4.51 5.67 -5.18
N LEU A 6 -4.40 5.73 -3.85
CA LEU A 6 -5.00 4.71 -2.97
C LEU A 6 -6.51 4.64 -3.15
N ASN A 7 -7.18 5.80 -3.33
CA ASN A 7 -8.62 5.84 -3.60
C ASN A 7 -9.04 5.13 -4.90
N THR A 8 -8.16 5.07 -5.91
CA THR A 8 -8.42 4.32 -7.14
C THR A 8 -8.35 2.81 -6.93
N LEU A 9 -7.53 2.35 -5.98
CA LEU A 9 -7.39 0.92 -5.68
C LEU A 9 -8.51 0.41 -4.75
N LEU A 10 -9.17 1.29 -4.00
CA LEU A 10 -10.32 0.95 -3.16
C LEU A 10 -11.57 0.51 -3.93
N VAL A 11 -11.63 0.80 -5.23
CA VAL A 11 -12.74 0.40 -6.12
C VAL A 11 -12.36 -0.77 -7.02
N SER A 12 -11.22 -1.42 -6.78
CA SER A 12 -10.78 -2.60 -7.53
C SER A 12 -11.76 -3.76 -7.32
N GLU A 13 -11.95 -4.57 -8.35
CA GLU A 13 -12.73 -5.82 -8.26
C GLU A 13 -11.92 -6.96 -7.59
N ILE A 14 -10.65 -6.71 -7.26
CA ILE A 14 -9.74 -7.67 -6.64
C ILE A 14 -9.72 -7.42 -5.12
N PRO A 15 -10.31 -8.31 -4.31
CA PRO A 15 -10.42 -8.11 -2.87
C PRO A 15 -9.08 -7.85 -2.18
N GLU A 16 -8.02 -8.52 -2.62
CA GLU A 16 -6.67 -8.37 -2.07
C GLU A 16 -6.09 -6.97 -2.33
N VAL A 17 -6.37 -6.39 -3.50
CA VAL A 17 -5.95 -5.00 -3.83
C VAL A 17 -6.69 -4.00 -2.96
N VAL A 18 -7.99 -4.22 -2.75
CA VAL A 18 -8.80 -3.36 -1.89
C VAL A 18 -8.31 -3.45 -0.44
N GLU A 19 -8.03 -4.65 0.07
CA GLU A 19 -7.53 -4.85 1.43
C GLU A 19 -6.17 -4.19 1.64
N ALA A 20 -5.23 -4.38 0.70
CA ALA A 20 -3.92 -3.74 0.73
C ALA A 20 -4.02 -2.20 0.70
N ALA A 21 -4.86 -1.67 -0.20
CA ALA A 21 -5.10 -0.25 -0.32
C ALA A 21 -5.73 0.35 0.95
N GLN A 22 -6.69 -0.35 1.57
CA GLN A 22 -7.31 0.05 2.83
C GLN A 22 -6.28 0.09 3.97
N ARG A 23 -5.44 -0.94 4.10
CA ARG A 23 -4.38 -1.00 5.12
C ARG A 23 -3.36 0.12 4.92
N ALA A 24 -2.90 0.34 3.69
CA ALA A 24 -2.00 1.45 3.36
C ALA A 24 -2.61 2.82 3.72
N GLN A 25 -3.92 3.00 3.47
CA GLN A 25 -4.63 4.23 3.81
C GLN A 25 -4.71 4.46 5.31
N GLN A 26 -5.03 3.41 6.09
CA GLN A 26 -5.09 3.48 7.54
C GLN A 26 -3.72 3.82 8.14
N ILE A 27 -2.65 3.15 7.69
CA ILE A 27 -1.29 3.41 8.15
C ILE A 27 -0.88 4.86 7.83
N THR A 28 -1.19 5.35 6.63
CA THR A 28 -0.92 6.73 6.22
C THR A 28 -1.70 7.74 7.05
N ALA A 29 -3.00 7.51 7.27
CA ALA A 29 -3.85 8.41 8.05
C ALA A 29 -3.39 8.52 9.51
N ARG A 30 -2.96 7.40 10.12
CA ARG A 30 -2.41 7.40 11.48
C ARG A 30 -1.09 8.17 11.58
N TYR A 31 -0.24 8.08 10.57
CA TYR A 31 0.99 8.88 10.49
C TYR A 31 0.69 10.38 10.31
N GLU A 32 -0.23 10.74 9.41
CA GLU A 32 -0.68 12.14 9.23
C GLU A 32 -1.35 12.72 10.49
N ALA A 33 -1.99 11.87 11.30
CA ALA A 33 -2.57 12.24 12.60
C ALA A 33 -1.54 12.30 13.74
N GLU A 34 -0.25 12.13 13.44
CA GLU A 34 0.85 12.09 14.42
C GLU A 34 0.69 10.96 15.47
N GLU A 35 -0.09 9.93 15.17
CA GLU A 35 -0.29 8.75 16.03
C GLU A 35 0.81 7.70 15.87
N LEU A 36 1.64 7.84 14.83
CA LEU A 36 2.78 6.97 14.53
C LEU A 36 4.03 7.82 14.41
N THR A 37 5.12 7.35 15.00
CA THR A 37 6.46 7.85 14.68
C THR A 37 6.86 7.45 13.26
N ALA A 38 7.86 8.13 12.70
CA ALA A 38 8.38 7.79 11.37
C ALA A 38 8.91 6.34 11.31
N ASP A 39 9.49 5.84 12.40
CA ASP A 39 10.00 4.47 12.49
C ASP A 39 8.86 3.44 12.52
N GLU A 40 7.80 3.68 13.30
CA GLU A 40 6.62 2.80 13.33
C GLU A 40 5.87 2.80 12.00
N PHE A 41 5.75 3.97 11.35
CA PHE A 41 5.15 4.08 10.02
C PHE A 41 5.96 3.27 9.00
N LYS A 42 7.29 3.34 9.06
CA LYS A 42 8.18 2.59 8.18
C LYS A 42 8.07 1.08 8.39
N GLU A 43 8.03 0.61 9.64
CA GLU A 43 7.86 -0.82 9.96
C GLU A 43 6.54 -1.36 9.43
N LEU A 44 5.44 -0.61 9.62
CA LEU A 44 4.11 -1.01 9.13
C LEU A 44 4.01 -1.03 7.60
N ILE A 45 4.67 -0.11 6.91
CA ILE A 45 4.76 -0.12 5.44
C ILE A 45 5.62 -1.29 4.95
N ASP A 46 6.72 -1.60 5.63
CA ASP A 46 7.58 -2.75 5.29
C ASP A 46 6.87 -4.09 5.49
N ASP A 47 6.11 -4.22 6.57
CA ASP A 47 5.25 -5.37 6.81
C ASP A 47 4.17 -5.49 5.74
N LEU A 48 3.55 -4.38 5.34
CA LEU A 48 2.57 -4.39 4.26
C LEU A 48 3.19 -4.89 2.96
N VAL A 49 4.38 -4.38 2.57
CA VAL A 49 5.12 -4.85 1.38
C VAL A 49 5.46 -6.35 1.44
N ASN A 50 5.81 -6.85 2.64
CA ASN A 50 6.17 -8.25 2.85
C ASN A 50 4.95 -9.18 2.86
N ILE A 51 3.82 -8.73 3.42
CA ILE A 51 2.53 -9.42 3.43
C ILE A 51 1.94 -9.45 2.02
N ASP A 52 2.07 -8.36 1.26
CA ASP A 52 1.68 -8.25 -0.16
C ASP A 52 2.71 -8.87 -1.12
N ARG A 53 3.40 -9.94 -0.70
CA ARG A 53 3.82 -10.97 -1.67
C ARG A 53 2.55 -11.70 -2.14
N ILE A 54 1.69 -10.94 -2.80
CA ILE A 54 0.42 -11.34 -3.40
C ILE A 54 0.72 -12.62 -4.15
N ASP A 55 0.04 -13.69 -3.76
CA ASP A 55 0.23 -15.00 -4.32
C ASP A 55 -0.04 -14.92 -5.82
N ARG A 56 1.05 -14.85 -6.59
CA ARG A 56 1.02 -14.60 -8.04
C ARG A 56 0.40 -15.75 -8.81
N SER A 57 0.05 -16.84 -8.13
CA SER A 57 -0.45 -18.07 -8.74
C SER A 57 -1.90 -18.00 -9.21
N MET A 58 -2.71 -17.01 -8.80
CA MET A 58 -4.15 -16.93 -9.14
C MET A 58 -4.61 -15.60 -9.77
N ILE A 59 -3.70 -14.82 -10.35
CA ILE A 59 -4.00 -13.44 -10.79
C ILE A 59 -4.12 -13.38 -12.32
N THR A 60 -5.20 -12.81 -12.84
CA THR A 60 -5.33 -12.48 -14.27
C THR A 60 -4.36 -11.36 -14.65
N VAL A 61 -4.02 -11.20 -15.95
CA VAL A 61 -3.05 -10.18 -16.39
C VAL A 61 -3.50 -8.75 -16.05
N GLU A 62 -4.81 -8.48 -16.06
CA GLU A 62 -5.37 -7.19 -15.64
C GLU A 62 -5.21 -6.97 -14.13
N ALA A 63 -5.52 -8.00 -13.32
CA ALA A 63 -5.33 -7.93 -11.89
C ALA A 63 -3.86 -7.76 -11.48
N PHE A 64 -2.93 -8.33 -12.24
CA PHE A 64 -1.49 -8.14 -12.03
C PHE A 64 -1.06 -6.68 -12.21
N ARG A 65 -1.69 -5.94 -13.12
CA ARG A 65 -1.38 -4.52 -13.35
C ARG A 65 -1.81 -3.66 -12.16
N GLU A 66 -3.02 -3.86 -11.65
CA GLU A 66 -3.53 -3.12 -10.49
C GLU A 66 -2.72 -3.42 -9.23
N ILE A 67 -2.38 -4.69 -9.04
CA ILE A 67 -1.50 -5.16 -7.96
C ILE A 67 -0.12 -4.54 -8.05
N LYS A 68 0.48 -4.50 -9.24
CA LYS A 68 1.76 -3.84 -9.45
C LYS A 68 1.69 -2.34 -9.16
N GLN A 69 0.60 -1.68 -9.54
CA GLN A 69 0.40 -0.26 -9.23
C GLN A 69 0.28 -0.01 -7.73
N ALA A 70 -0.49 -0.83 -7.02
CA ALA A 70 -0.58 -0.79 -5.55
C ALA A 70 0.80 -0.96 -4.91
N PHE A 71 1.54 -1.98 -5.33
CA PHE A 71 2.90 -2.25 -4.85
C PHE A 71 3.87 -1.09 -5.13
N ASP A 72 3.84 -0.51 -6.34
CA ASP A 72 4.69 0.62 -6.72
C ASP A 72 4.39 1.86 -5.86
N ILE A 73 3.12 2.09 -5.50
CA ILE A 73 2.72 3.18 -4.60
C ILE A 73 3.24 2.94 -3.17
N ILE A 74 3.05 1.73 -2.65
CA ILE A 74 3.54 1.35 -1.31
C ILE A 74 5.07 1.48 -1.25
N MET A 75 5.78 1.02 -2.28
CA MET A 75 7.24 1.18 -2.39
C MET A 75 7.67 2.64 -2.50
N THR A 76 6.87 3.48 -3.16
CA THR A 76 7.11 4.94 -3.19
C THR A 76 6.99 5.54 -1.79
N LEU A 77 5.96 5.17 -1.02
CA LEU A 77 5.80 5.60 0.37
C LEU A 77 7.00 5.17 1.23
N LYS A 78 7.46 3.92 1.10
CA LYS A 78 8.68 3.40 1.74
C LYS A 78 9.92 4.21 1.39
N SER A 79 10.07 4.61 0.12
CA SER A 79 11.23 5.42 -0.29
C SER A 79 11.22 6.82 0.33
N ILE A 80 10.04 7.41 0.49
CA ILE A 80 9.86 8.74 1.11
C ILE A 80 10.20 8.66 2.60
N THR A 81 9.76 7.62 3.31
CA THR A 81 10.09 7.44 4.73
C THR A 81 11.55 7.12 4.99
N SER A 82 12.25 6.52 4.03
CA SER A 82 13.68 6.28 4.15
C SER A 82 14.54 7.54 3.93
N LEU A 83 13.94 8.65 3.50
CA LEU A 83 14.61 9.95 3.28
C LEU A 83 14.31 10.98 4.39
N LEU A 84 13.35 10.68 5.28
CA LEU A 84 13.02 11.46 6.49
C LEU A 84 13.91 11.02 7.65
#